data_AF-A0AA37LV68-F1
#
_entry.id   AF-A0AA37LV68-F1
#
_cell.length_a   1.000
_cell.length_b   1.000
_cell.length_c   1.000
_cell.angle_alpha   90.00
_cell.angle_beta   90.00
_cell.angle_gamma   90.00
#
_symmetry.space_group_name_H-M   'P 1'
#
loop_
_entity.id
_entity.type
_entity.pdbx_description
1 polymer ?
#
loop_
_entity_poly.entity_id
_entity_poly.type
_entity_poly.pdbx_seq_one_letter_code
_entity_poly.pdbx_strand_id
1 'polypeptide(L)'
;MARYLTPAKIGLLALIELYTDEHVPTTAIIPVLSFVTSHLLDPDPQSFTTAASKDTRWRKAESTVSLVIGIKDFEKLLSAHSVVVGLPGRKLWDTFLAKLWGINSLDQLHDFFGRQAQCLAKTREELRRAAGGDEAVAARLWQEQQQKPGITLSRNSPLGQFVRRCQLEFSRLQFHDATQLWTDFVQYRQPTAGYLRKRNPSFGRLSFDHVLMAGEQAEWDLEGVAALTSVVYGDMVKSGTPSTVPVSTDDIELLLEFQIEQMQSE
;
A
#
# COMPACT_ATOMS: atom_id res chain seq x y z
N MET A 1 -3.37 -9.19 18.35
CA MET A 1 -2.20 -8.30 18.24
C MET A 1 -2.63 -7.04 17.52
N ALA A 2 -2.18 -5.88 17.99
CA ALA A 2 -2.33 -4.59 17.34
C ALA A 2 -1.87 -4.67 15.87
N ARG A 3 -2.80 -4.55 14.90
CA ARG A 3 -2.50 -4.72 13.48
C ARG A 3 -1.89 -3.44 12.94
N TYR A 4 -0.56 -3.36 12.84
CA TYR A 4 0.07 -2.23 12.17
C TYR A 4 -0.35 -2.17 10.70
N LEU A 5 -0.40 -3.30 10.01
CA LEU A 5 -0.70 -3.33 8.57
C LEU A 5 -2.19 -3.14 8.30
N THR A 6 -2.49 -2.21 7.39
CA THR A 6 -3.83 -1.90 6.90
C THR A 6 -3.82 -1.86 5.37
N PRO A 7 -4.99 -1.99 4.71
CA PRO A 7 -5.11 -1.80 3.27
C PRO A 7 -4.54 -0.46 2.77
N ALA A 8 -4.74 0.62 3.52
CA ALA A 8 -4.18 1.93 3.21
C ALA A 8 -2.63 1.92 3.18
N LYS A 9 -1.99 1.21 4.12
CA LYS A 9 -0.53 1.06 4.15
C LYS A 9 -0.01 0.22 2.98
N ILE A 10 -0.76 -0.79 2.52
CA ILE A 10 -0.46 -1.49 1.26
C ILE A 10 -0.54 -0.52 0.07
N GLY A 11 -1.54 0.37 0.06
CA GLY A 11 -1.65 1.46 -0.92
C GLY A 11 -0.43 2.38 -0.92
N LEU A 12 0.02 2.82 0.26
CA LEU A 12 1.22 3.65 0.40
C LEU A 12 2.48 2.92 -0.07
N LEU A 13 2.65 1.64 0.25
CA LEU A 13 3.75 0.82 -0.26
C LEU A 13 3.73 0.71 -1.79
N ALA A 14 2.56 0.45 -2.38
CA ALA A 14 2.42 0.35 -3.83
C ALA A 14 2.81 1.67 -4.52
N LEU A 15 2.45 2.81 -3.92
CA LEU A 15 2.83 4.14 -4.39
C LEU A 15 4.33 4.41 -4.25
N ILE A 16 4.95 4.00 -3.14
CA ILE A 16 6.40 4.06 -2.95
C ILE A 16 7.12 3.23 -4.01
N GLU A 17 6.67 2.01 -4.27
CA GLU A 17 7.31 1.15 -5.28
C GLU A 17 7.09 1.71 -6.70
N LEU A 18 5.98 2.42 -7.00
CA LEU A 18 5.85 3.15 -8.28
C LEU A 18 6.86 4.30 -8.41
N TYR A 19 7.14 4.99 -7.31
CA TYR A 19 8.17 6.02 -7.28
C TYR A 19 9.57 5.41 -7.47
N THR A 20 9.87 4.29 -6.81
CA THR A 20 11.18 3.62 -6.97
C THR A 20 11.37 3.03 -8.36
N ASP A 21 10.30 2.56 -8.99
CA ASP A 21 10.36 2.03 -10.36
C ASP A 21 10.29 3.14 -11.43
N GLU A 22 10.42 4.42 -11.05
CA GLU A 22 10.42 5.58 -11.96
C GLU A 22 9.16 5.73 -12.83
N HIS A 23 8.03 5.16 -12.39
CA HIS A 23 6.75 5.31 -13.11
C HIS A 23 6.06 6.65 -12.83
N VAL A 24 6.56 7.43 -11.87
CA VAL A 24 6.01 8.72 -11.46
C VAL A 24 6.59 9.85 -12.34
N PRO A 25 5.78 10.64 -13.07
CA PRO A 25 6.25 11.79 -13.84
C PRO A 25 6.98 12.79 -12.94
N THR A 26 7.97 13.49 -13.48
CA THR A 26 8.73 14.53 -12.75
C THR A 26 7.83 15.59 -12.10
N THR A 27 6.72 15.95 -12.74
CA THR A 27 5.72 16.90 -12.22
C THR A 27 4.94 16.36 -11.01
N ALA A 28 4.81 15.04 -10.87
CA ALA A 28 4.09 14.39 -9.77
C ALA A 28 5.00 13.92 -8.63
N ILE A 29 6.33 13.95 -8.79
CA ILE A 29 7.27 13.48 -7.75
C ILE A 29 7.03 14.20 -6.43
N ILE A 30 7.02 15.54 -6.43
CA ILE A 30 6.82 16.33 -5.20
C ILE A 30 5.43 16.05 -4.59
N PRO A 31 4.30 16.17 -5.32
CA PRO A 31 2.98 15.82 -4.79
C PRO A 31 2.90 14.41 -4.18
N VAL A 32 3.47 13.40 -4.85
CA VAL A 32 3.46 12.01 -4.39
C VAL A 32 4.29 11.83 -3.12
N LEU A 33 5.52 12.35 -3.09
CA LEU A 33 6.39 12.24 -1.92
C LEU A 33 5.82 13.02 -0.74
N SER A 34 5.30 14.24 -0.96
CA SER A 34 4.64 15.03 0.08
C SER A 34 3.45 14.29 0.66
N PHE A 35 2.60 13.71 -0.19
CA PHE A 35 1.47 12.88 0.26
C PHE A 35 1.95 11.70 1.12
N VAL A 36 2.88 10.89 0.63
CA VAL A 36 3.43 9.75 1.38
C VAL A 36 4.01 10.21 2.71
N THR A 37 4.88 11.21 2.73
CA THR A 37 5.50 11.70 3.96
C THR A 37 4.49 12.25 4.97
N SER A 38 3.42 12.91 4.51
CA SER A 38 2.37 13.43 5.42
C SER A 38 1.61 12.34 6.17
N HIS A 39 1.55 11.13 5.61
CA HIS A 39 0.92 9.96 6.23
C HIS A 39 1.93 9.07 7.00
N LEU A 40 3.23 9.28 6.82
CA LEU A 40 4.28 8.49 7.47
C LEU A 40 4.96 9.20 8.65
N LEU A 41 5.12 10.52 8.56
CA LEU A 41 5.84 11.31 9.55
C LEU A 41 4.87 11.91 10.55
N ASP A 42 5.14 11.71 11.84
CA ASP A 42 4.44 12.43 12.88
C ASP A 42 4.78 13.92 12.86
N PRO A 43 3.81 14.80 13.17
CA PRO A 43 4.12 16.19 13.41
C PRO A 43 5.17 16.25 14.52
N ASP A 44 6.18 17.11 14.36
CA ASP A 44 7.26 17.27 15.32
C ASP A 44 6.69 17.46 16.74
N PRO A 45 7.11 16.66 17.75
CA PRO A 45 6.70 16.85 19.12
C PRO A 45 7.11 18.22 19.70
N GLN A 46 7.94 19.02 19.04
CA GLN A 46 8.19 20.41 19.46
C GLN A 46 7.06 21.37 19.03
N SER A 47 6.17 20.93 18.14
CA SER A 47 5.07 21.73 17.60
C SER A 47 3.91 21.91 18.60
N PHE A 48 3.88 21.17 19.72
CA PHE A 48 2.80 21.15 20.72
C PHE A 48 2.44 22.50 21.39
N THR A 49 3.18 23.58 21.13
CA THR A 49 3.06 24.83 21.87
C THR A 49 2.21 25.91 21.19
N THR A 50 1.71 25.69 19.96
CA THR A 50 0.98 26.73 19.21
C THR A 50 -0.37 26.27 18.66
N ALA A 51 -1.36 27.16 18.65
CA ALA A 51 -2.70 26.89 18.10
C ALA A 51 -2.66 26.48 16.60
N ALA A 52 -1.71 27.01 15.83
CA ALA A 52 -1.47 26.61 14.44
C ALA A 52 -1.02 25.14 14.29
N SER A 53 -0.43 24.56 15.35
CA SER A 53 -0.09 23.13 15.40
C SER A 53 -1.30 22.22 15.61
N LYS A 54 -2.40 22.74 16.18
CA LYS A 54 -3.61 21.93 16.41
C LYS A 54 -4.39 21.72 15.11
N ASP A 55 -4.58 22.78 14.32
CA ASP A 55 -5.24 22.70 13.00
C ASP A 55 -4.50 21.77 12.02
N THR A 56 -3.17 21.79 12.06
CA THR A 56 -2.34 20.91 11.22
C THR A 56 -2.43 19.45 11.65
N ARG A 57 -2.50 19.17 12.97
CA ARG A 57 -2.76 17.82 13.48
C ARG A 57 -4.17 17.33 13.14
N TRP A 58 -5.19 18.18 13.27
CA TRP A 58 -6.57 17.87 12.87
C TRP A 58 -6.64 17.41 11.41
N ARG A 59 -6.10 18.22 10.50
CA ARG A 59 -6.08 17.89 9.07
C ARG A 59 -5.33 16.60 8.78
N LYS A 60 -4.25 16.31 9.53
CA LYS A 60 -3.52 15.06 9.41
C LYS A 60 -4.38 13.87 9.87
N ALA A 61 -4.98 13.94 11.05
CA ALA A 61 -5.84 12.87 11.57
C ALA A 61 -7.04 12.61 10.65
N GLU A 62 -7.71 13.67 10.18
CA GLU A 62 -8.80 13.59 9.21
C GLU A 62 -8.35 12.93 7.89
N SER A 63 -7.19 13.35 7.37
CA SER A 63 -6.60 12.76 6.16
C SER A 63 -6.25 11.28 6.35
N THR A 64 -5.65 10.91 7.48
CA THR A 64 -5.32 9.51 7.80
C THR A 64 -6.58 8.66 7.90
N VAL A 65 -7.62 9.14 8.59
CA VAL A 65 -8.92 8.45 8.67
C VAL A 65 -9.56 8.29 7.31
N SER A 66 -9.58 9.37 6.50
CA SER A 66 -10.09 9.33 5.14
C SER A 66 -9.37 8.26 4.30
N LEU A 67 -8.04 8.20 4.40
CA LEU A 67 -7.21 7.22 3.70
C LEU A 67 -7.50 5.79 4.17
N VAL A 68 -7.68 5.57 5.47
CA VAL A 68 -8.00 4.26 6.05
C VAL A 68 -9.39 3.78 5.63
N ILE A 69 -10.36 4.69 5.56
CA ILE A 69 -11.74 4.38 5.16
C ILE A 69 -11.84 4.10 3.67
N GLY A 70 -11.06 4.78 2.81
CA GLY A 70 -11.21 4.60 1.38
C GLY A 70 -10.05 5.09 0.51
N ILE A 71 -10.01 4.55 -0.70
CA ILE A 71 -8.96 4.80 -1.69
C ILE A 71 -9.08 6.15 -2.43
N LYS A 72 -10.11 6.94 -2.13
CA LYS A 72 -10.44 8.18 -2.87
C LYS A 72 -9.33 9.23 -2.82
N ASP A 73 -8.57 9.28 -1.73
CA ASP A 73 -7.46 10.23 -1.61
C ASP A 73 -6.32 9.91 -2.57
N PHE A 74 -6.04 8.63 -2.83
CA PHE A 74 -5.14 8.21 -3.90
C PHE A 74 -5.68 8.62 -5.28
N GLU A 75 -6.97 8.43 -5.54
CA GLU A 75 -7.58 8.83 -6.80
C GLU A 75 -7.45 10.34 -7.03
N LYS A 76 -7.77 11.15 -6.01
CA LYS A 76 -7.68 12.60 -6.07
C LYS A 76 -6.25 13.07 -6.38
N LEU A 77 -5.25 12.48 -5.73
CA LEU A 77 -3.83 12.81 -5.96
C LEU A 77 -3.36 12.40 -7.36
N LEU A 78 -3.61 11.15 -7.74
CA LEU A 78 -2.98 10.53 -8.90
C LEU A 78 -3.73 10.84 -10.21
N SER A 79 -5.02 11.17 -10.14
CA SER A 79 -5.83 11.49 -11.34
C SER A 79 -5.51 12.84 -11.96
N ALA A 80 -4.81 13.72 -11.23
CA ALA A 80 -4.33 15.02 -11.69
C ALA A 80 -3.09 14.93 -12.60
N HIS A 81 -2.43 13.76 -12.66
CA HIS A 81 -1.15 13.60 -13.33
C HIS A 81 -1.27 12.55 -14.46
N SER A 82 -0.84 12.91 -15.67
CA SER A 82 -0.74 11.99 -16.82
C SER A 82 0.55 11.17 -16.75
N VAL A 83 0.52 9.94 -17.26
CA VAL A 83 1.74 9.11 -17.38
C VAL A 83 2.58 9.64 -18.54
N VAL A 84 3.91 9.69 -18.35
CA VAL A 84 4.87 10.15 -19.38
C VAL A 84 4.99 9.16 -20.55
N VAL A 85 4.65 7.89 -20.32
CA VAL A 85 4.96 6.78 -21.24
C VAL A 85 3.83 6.54 -22.25
N GLY A 86 4.03 7.08 -23.46
CA GLY A 86 3.65 6.51 -24.77
C GLY A 86 2.17 6.30 -25.12
N LEU A 87 1.24 6.38 -24.17
CA LEU A 87 -0.19 6.14 -24.39
C LEU A 87 -1.00 7.38 -23.96
N PRO A 88 -1.50 8.20 -24.92
CA PRO A 88 -2.32 9.35 -24.59
C PRO A 88 -3.57 8.93 -23.81
N GLY A 89 -3.87 9.63 -22.71
CA GLY A 89 -5.05 9.37 -21.88
C GLY A 89 -4.87 8.38 -20.72
N ARG A 90 -3.66 7.85 -20.48
CA ARG A 90 -3.34 7.14 -19.22
C ARG A 90 -2.91 8.11 -18.13
N LYS A 91 -3.51 7.95 -16.96
CA LYS A 91 -3.23 8.73 -15.74
C LYS A 91 -2.36 7.90 -14.81
N LEU A 92 -1.61 8.55 -13.91
CA LEU A 92 -0.85 7.86 -12.87
C LEU A 92 -1.76 6.97 -12.00
N TRP A 93 -3.01 7.39 -11.84
CA TRP A 93 -4.09 6.59 -11.23
C TRP A 93 -4.27 5.22 -11.89
N ASP A 94 -4.17 5.12 -13.22
CA ASP A 94 -4.32 3.84 -13.93
C ASP A 94 -3.19 2.87 -13.61
N THR A 95 -1.96 3.37 -13.60
CA THR A 95 -0.77 2.58 -13.25
C THR A 95 -0.85 2.10 -11.78
N PHE A 96 -1.30 2.97 -10.89
CA PHE A 96 -1.51 2.62 -9.49
C PHE A 96 -2.60 1.57 -9.29
N LEU A 97 -3.76 1.72 -9.95
CA LEU A 97 -4.80 0.71 -9.89
C LEU A 97 -4.36 -0.61 -10.50
N ALA A 98 -3.67 -0.60 -11.65
CA ALA A 98 -3.15 -1.81 -12.26
C ALA A 98 -2.23 -2.58 -11.29
N LYS A 99 -1.42 -1.84 -10.50
CA LYS A 99 -0.57 -2.43 -9.48
C LYS A 99 -1.34 -3.00 -8.30
N LEU A 100 -2.30 -2.26 -7.75
CA LEU A 100 -3.12 -2.74 -6.63
C LEU A 100 -3.97 -3.96 -7.00
N TRP A 101 -4.54 -3.96 -8.19
CA TRP A 101 -5.35 -5.08 -8.69
C TRP A 101 -4.50 -6.22 -9.25
N GLY A 102 -3.20 -6.01 -9.47
CA GLY A 102 -2.24 -7.09 -9.71
C GLY A 102 -2.01 -7.96 -8.47
N ILE A 103 -2.21 -7.40 -7.27
CA ILE A 103 -2.26 -8.16 -6.02
C ILE A 103 -3.65 -8.80 -5.92
N ASN A 104 -3.85 -9.87 -6.69
CA ASN A 104 -5.14 -10.52 -6.91
C ASN A 104 -5.27 -11.89 -6.20
N SER A 105 -4.33 -12.26 -5.34
CA SER A 105 -4.46 -13.44 -4.48
C SER A 105 -3.63 -13.26 -3.22
N LEU A 106 -3.85 -14.11 -2.22
CA LEU A 106 -3.02 -14.14 -1.01
C LEU A 106 -1.55 -14.41 -1.36
N ASP A 107 -1.28 -15.30 -2.31
CA ASP A 107 0.07 -15.56 -2.83
C ASP A 107 0.72 -14.30 -3.40
N GLN A 108 0.00 -13.57 -4.26
CA GLN A 108 0.50 -12.30 -4.81
C GLN A 108 0.69 -11.22 -3.75
N LEU A 109 -0.05 -11.28 -2.63
CA LEU A 109 0.20 -10.41 -1.47
C LEU A 109 1.54 -10.76 -0.80
N HIS A 110 1.84 -12.05 -0.61
CA HIS A 110 3.13 -12.51 -0.09
C HIS A 110 4.28 -12.09 -1.02
N ASP A 111 4.14 -12.29 -2.33
CA ASP A 111 5.12 -11.87 -3.32
C ASP A 111 5.33 -10.35 -3.30
N PHE A 112 4.25 -9.57 -3.17
CA PHE A 112 4.33 -8.11 -3.06
C PHE A 112 5.22 -7.69 -1.89
N PHE A 113 4.99 -8.23 -0.69
CA PHE A 113 5.81 -7.91 0.49
C PHE A 113 7.25 -8.44 0.39
N GLY A 114 7.44 -9.60 -0.25
CA GLY A 114 8.76 -10.17 -0.52
C GLY A 114 9.61 -9.30 -1.44
N ARG A 115 9.00 -8.68 -2.46
CA ARG A 115 9.68 -7.79 -3.40
C ARG A 115 9.98 -6.40 -2.84
N GLN A 116 9.29 -5.92 -1.80
CA GLN A 116 9.55 -4.59 -1.22
C GLN A 116 11.00 -4.37 -0.76
N ALA A 117 11.75 -5.44 -0.45
CA ALA A 117 13.15 -5.35 -0.03
C ALA A 117 14.05 -4.86 -1.17
N GLN A 118 13.59 -5.04 -2.42
CA GLN A 118 14.31 -4.62 -3.61
C GLN A 118 14.29 -3.10 -3.81
N CYS A 119 13.37 -2.39 -3.14
CA CYS A 119 13.28 -0.93 -3.10
C CYS A 119 14.33 -0.31 -2.16
N LEU A 120 14.97 -1.12 -1.31
CA LEU A 120 15.94 -0.66 -0.32
C LEU A 120 17.38 -0.86 -0.81
N ALA A 121 18.22 0.14 -0.57
CA ALA A 121 19.67 -0.02 -0.74
C ALA A 121 20.21 -1.07 0.25
N LYS A 122 21.07 -1.97 -0.24
CA LYS A 122 21.69 -3.03 0.58
C LYS A 122 22.81 -2.39 1.39
N THR A 123 23.01 -2.84 2.62
CA THR A 123 24.14 -2.34 3.41
C THR A 123 25.45 -2.97 2.92
N ARG A 124 26.57 -2.28 3.15
CA ARG A 124 27.90 -2.81 2.84
C ARG A 124 28.15 -4.16 3.53
N GLU A 125 27.63 -4.33 4.75
CA GLU A 125 27.70 -5.58 5.51
C GLU A 125 26.88 -6.71 4.89
N GLU A 126 25.69 -6.42 4.35
CA GLU A 126 24.88 -7.42 3.64
C GLU A 126 25.53 -7.85 2.33
N LEU A 127 26.14 -6.91 1.60
CA LEU A 127 26.91 -7.22 0.41
C LEU A 127 28.12 -8.08 0.75
N ARG A 128 28.83 -7.78 1.85
CA ARG A 128 29.94 -8.61 2.35
C ARG A 128 29.48 -10.01 2.76
N ARG A 129 28.31 -10.13 3.40
CA ARG A 129 27.71 -11.43 3.75
C ARG A 129 27.30 -12.22 2.51
N ALA A 130 26.66 -11.57 1.52
CA ALA A 130 26.28 -12.20 0.26
C ALA A 130 27.50 -12.64 -0.56
N ALA A 131 28.60 -11.92 -0.45
CA ALA A 131 29.87 -12.24 -1.09
C ALA A 131 30.69 -13.32 -0.35
N GLY A 132 30.17 -13.92 0.73
CA GLY A 132 30.90 -14.93 1.50
C GLY A 132 32.19 -14.40 2.14
N GLY A 133 32.30 -13.08 2.35
CA GLY A 133 33.52 -12.43 2.85
C GLY A 133 34.53 -12.01 1.79
N ASP A 134 34.31 -12.31 0.50
CA ASP A 134 35.17 -11.86 -0.59
C ASP A 134 34.91 -10.37 -0.91
N GLU A 135 35.93 -9.53 -0.70
CA GLU A 135 35.80 -8.08 -0.93
C GLU A 135 35.68 -7.70 -2.41
N ALA A 136 36.26 -8.48 -3.33
CA ALA A 136 36.15 -8.21 -4.76
C ALA A 136 34.74 -8.51 -5.27
N VAL A 137 34.13 -9.60 -4.78
CA VAL A 137 32.73 -9.94 -5.09
C VAL A 137 31.78 -8.91 -4.46
N ALA A 138 32.03 -8.48 -3.22
CA ALA A 138 31.22 -7.44 -2.57
C ALA A 138 31.28 -6.09 -3.32
N ALA A 139 32.45 -5.72 -3.85
CA ALA A 139 32.61 -4.50 -4.65
C ALA A 139 31.84 -4.57 -5.98
N ARG A 140 31.83 -5.74 -6.65
CA ARG A 140 31.04 -5.96 -7.87
C ARG A 140 29.54 -5.86 -7.60
N LEU A 141 29.05 -6.51 -6.54
CA LEU A 141 27.63 -6.42 -6.16
C LEU A 141 27.20 -4.99 -5.78
N TRP A 142 28.11 -4.20 -5.21
CA TRP A 142 27.85 -2.78 -4.93
C TRP A 142 27.74 -1.95 -6.20
N GLN A 143 28.60 -2.19 -7.20
CA GLN A 143 28.52 -1.55 -8.51
C GLN A 143 27.24 -1.95 -9.26
N GLU A 144 26.89 -3.23 -9.28
CA GLU A 144 25.64 -3.71 -9.89
C GLU A 144 24.40 -3.07 -9.25
N GLN A 145 24.42 -2.88 -7.93
CA GLN A 145 23.34 -2.19 -7.23
C GLN A 145 23.22 -0.72 -7.65
N GLN A 146 24.32 -0.02 -7.90
CA GLN A 146 24.29 1.36 -8.41
C GLN A 146 23.84 1.45 -9.86
N GLN A 147 24.03 0.39 -10.64
CA GLN A 147 23.61 0.31 -12.04
C GLN A 147 22.18 -0.23 -12.21
N LYS A 148 21.53 -0.66 -11.12
CA LYS A 148 20.15 -1.13 -11.17
C LYS A 148 19.24 0.03 -11.61
N PRO A 149 18.38 -0.16 -12.63
CA PRO A 149 17.40 0.86 -13.01
C PRO A 149 16.43 1.10 -11.85
N GLY A 150 16.08 2.37 -11.61
CA GLY A 150 15.18 2.78 -10.54
C GLY A 150 15.87 3.47 -9.36
N ILE A 151 15.04 4.09 -8.51
CA ILE A 151 15.48 4.79 -7.31
C ILE A 151 15.54 3.81 -6.14
N THR A 152 16.72 3.60 -5.56
CA THR A 152 16.86 2.84 -4.31
C THR A 152 16.76 3.73 -3.08
N LEU A 153 15.94 3.34 -2.10
CA LEU A 153 15.75 4.08 -0.86
C LEU A 153 16.84 3.73 0.16
N SER A 154 17.38 4.75 0.83
CA SER A 154 18.22 4.52 2.01
C SER A 154 17.37 3.93 3.14
N ARG A 155 17.90 2.92 3.82
CA ARG A 155 17.21 2.19 4.90
C ARG A 155 16.90 3.04 6.13
N ASN A 156 17.60 4.15 6.29
CA ASN A 156 17.43 5.08 7.41
C ASN A 156 16.54 6.27 7.03
N SER A 157 16.18 6.43 5.74
CA SER A 157 15.20 7.43 5.32
C SER A 157 13.80 7.09 5.86
N PRO A 158 12.90 8.07 6.03
CA PRO A 158 11.53 7.82 6.48
C PRO A 158 10.79 6.76 5.65
N LEU A 159 10.90 6.84 4.32
CA LEU A 159 10.29 5.86 3.40
C LEU A 159 10.94 4.48 3.58
N GLY A 160 12.26 4.42 3.71
CA GLY A 160 12.97 3.17 3.95
C GLY A 160 12.61 2.51 5.28
N GLN A 161 12.44 3.30 6.34
CA GLN A 161 11.98 2.81 7.64
C GLN A 161 10.55 2.27 7.57
N PHE A 162 9.64 2.98 6.90
CA PHE A 162 8.27 2.54 6.69
C PHE A 162 8.21 1.21 5.91
N VAL A 163 8.94 1.10 4.80
CA VAL A 163 9.03 -0.14 4.01
C VAL A 163 9.51 -1.29 4.88
N ARG A 164 10.61 -1.09 5.63
CA ARG A 164 11.15 -2.12 6.54
C ARG A 164 10.17 -2.52 7.64
N ARG A 165 9.48 -1.55 8.25
CA ARG A 165 8.47 -1.83 9.28
C ARG A 165 7.35 -2.66 8.69
N CYS A 166 6.80 -2.29 7.54
CA CYS A 166 5.75 -3.05 6.90
C CYS A 166 6.16 -4.49 6.58
N GLN A 167 7.38 -4.70 6.08
CA GLN A 167 7.89 -6.04 5.79
C GLN A 167 8.04 -6.89 7.06
N LEU A 168 8.62 -6.30 8.10
CA LEU A 168 8.83 -6.98 9.37
C LEU A 168 7.50 -7.35 10.03
N GLU A 169 6.54 -6.43 10.03
CA GLU A 169 5.18 -6.69 10.53
C GLU A 169 4.51 -7.79 9.71
N PHE A 170 4.59 -7.77 8.38
CA PHE A 170 3.99 -8.79 7.52
C PHE A 170 4.61 -10.17 7.78
N SER A 171 5.95 -10.25 7.90
CA SER A 171 6.66 -11.50 8.16
C SER A 171 6.32 -12.14 9.52
N ARG A 172 5.78 -11.35 10.44
CA ARG A 172 5.37 -11.80 11.79
C ARG A 172 3.88 -12.15 11.88
N LEU A 173 3.09 -11.80 10.86
CA LEU A 173 1.67 -12.10 10.85
C LEU A 173 1.44 -13.61 10.89
N GLN A 174 0.46 -14.02 11.70
CA GLN A 174 -0.07 -15.37 11.65
C GLN A 174 -0.90 -15.52 10.36
N PHE A 175 -1.04 -16.77 9.88
CA PHE A 175 -1.76 -17.04 8.63
C PHE A 175 -3.19 -16.49 8.62
N HIS A 176 -3.91 -16.60 9.76
CA HIS A 176 -5.24 -16.02 9.91
C HIS A 176 -5.25 -14.49 9.76
N ASP A 177 -4.28 -13.79 10.37
CA ASP A 177 -4.18 -12.33 10.25
C ASP A 177 -3.79 -11.90 8.84
N ALA A 178 -2.93 -12.66 8.15
CA ALA A 178 -2.59 -12.41 6.76
C ALA A 178 -3.81 -12.61 5.83
N THR A 179 -4.61 -13.64 6.09
CA THR A 179 -5.87 -13.89 5.36
C THR A 179 -6.87 -12.77 5.59
N GLN A 180 -7.00 -12.28 6.83
CA GLN A 180 -7.87 -11.14 7.13
C GLN A 180 -7.37 -9.85 6.48
N LEU A 181 -6.06 -9.58 6.50
CA LEU A 181 -5.48 -8.44 5.79
C LEU A 181 -5.76 -8.51 4.29
N TRP A 182 -5.70 -9.70 3.69
CA TRP A 182 -6.08 -9.94 2.30
C TRP A 182 -7.54 -9.60 2.03
N THR A 183 -8.48 -10.12 2.84
CA THR A 183 -9.91 -9.82 2.67
C THR A 183 -10.22 -8.34 2.84
N ASP A 184 -9.60 -7.70 3.84
CA ASP A 184 -9.72 -6.27 4.11
C ASP A 184 -9.19 -5.45 2.91
N PHE A 185 -8.09 -5.89 2.31
CA PHE A 185 -7.49 -5.25 1.14
C PHE A 185 -8.33 -5.43 -0.12
N VAL A 186 -8.96 -6.59 -0.31
CA VAL A 186 -9.95 -6.82 -1.39
C VAL A 186 -11.10 -5.84 -1.27
N GLN A 187 -11.67 -5.73 -0.07
CA GLN A 187 -12.77 -4.80 0.18
C GLN A 187 -12.37 -3.34 -0.05
N TYR A 188 -11.20 -2.93 0.44
CA TYR A 188 -10.71 -1.55 0.33
C TYR A 188 -10.58 -1.07 -1.13
N ARG A 189 -10.11 -1.92 -2.04
CA ARG A 189 -9.96 -1.57 -3.46
C ARG A 189 -11.24 -1.76 -4.28
N GLN A 190 -12.20 -2.56 -3.79
CA GLN A 190 -13.41 -2.93 -4.52
C GLN A 190 -14.23 -1.76 -5.11
N PRO A 191 -14.35 -0.58 -4.46
CA PRO A 191 -15.04 0.57 -5.05
C PRO A 191 -14.49 1.01 -6.42
N THR A 192 -13.24 0.65 -6.73
CA THR A 192 -12.59 0.98 -8.02
C THR A 192 -12.86 -0.04 -9.12
N ALA A 193 -13.52 -1.16 -8.83
CA ALA A 193 -13.85 -2.21 -9.79
C ALA A 193 -14.67 -1.67 -10.98
N GLY A 194 -15.63 -0.77 -10.71
CA GLY A 194 -16.45 -0.15 -11.75
C GLY A 194 -15.63 0.73 -12.70
N TYR A 195 -14.59 1.40 -12.18
CA TYR A 195 -13.64 2.16 -12.99
C TYR A 195 -12.84 1.24 -13.92
N LEU A 196 -12.30 0.14 -13.38
CA LEU A 196 -11.53 -0.82 -14.17
C LEU A 196 -12.35 -1.54 -15.22
N ARG A 197 -13.60 -1.93 -14.91
CA ARG A 197 -14.49 -2.59 -15.88
C ARG A 197 -14.75 -1.72 -17.12
N LYS A 198 -14.83 -0.40 -16.95
CA LYS A 198 -14.99 0.54 -18.07
C LYS A 198 -13.74 0.62 -18.96
N ARG A 199 -12.55 0.39 -18.40
CA ARG A 199 -11.27 0.51 -19.12
C ARG A 199 -10.76 -0.83 -19.67
N ASN A 200 -11.13 -1.94 -19.03
CA ASN A 200 -10.66 -3.28 -19.33
C ASN A 200 -11.87 -4.22 -19.52
N PRO A 201 -12.25 -4.56 -20.77
CA PRO A 201 -13.37 -5.46 -21.04
C PRO A 201 -13.21 -6.87 -20.45
N SER A 202 -11.97 -7.33 -20.23
CA SER A 202 -11.66 -8.61 -19.59
C SER A 202 -11.86 -8.62 -18.07
N PHE A 203 -12.15 -7.46 -17.46
CA PHE A 203 -12.34 -7.34 -16.03
C PHE A 203 -13.73 -7.82 -15.62
N GLY A 204 -13.80 -9.09 -15.25
CA GLY A 204 -15.02 -9.80 -14.86
C GLY A 204 -15.44 -9.59 -13.40
N ARG A 205 -16.46 -10.36 -13.00
CA ARG A 205 -17.01 -10.32 -11.63
C ARG A 205 -16.01 -10.83 -10.60
N LEU A 206 -15.27 -11.89 -10.90
CA LEU A 206 -14.32 -12.55 -9.99
C LEU A 206 -12.90 -12.00 -10.11
N SER A 207 -12.66 -10.93 -10.87
CA SER A 207 -11.31 -10.36 -11.07
C SER A 207 -10.64 -9.80 -9.80
N PHE A 208 -11.35 -9.79 -8.67
CA PHE A 208 -10.78 -9.43 -7.38
C PHE A 208 -9.97 -10.57 -6.73
N ASP A 209 -10.21 -11.82 -7.11
CA ASP A 209 -9.46 -12.99 -6.64
C ASP A 209 -9.13 -13.94 -7.79
N HIS A 210 -7.84 -14.16 -8.03
CA HIS A 210 -7.34 -15.00 -9.11
C HIS A 210 -7.69 -16.48 -8.92
N VAL A 211 -7.75 -16.98 -7.68
CA VAL A 211 -8.11 -18.37 -7.39
C VAL A 211 -9.58 -18.60 -7.76
N LEU A 212 -10.47 -17.67 -7.42
CA LEU A 212 -11.88 -17.76 -7.81
C LEU A 212 -12.07 -17.64 -9.32
N MET A 213 -11.33 -16.73 -9.98
CA MET A 213 -11.37 -16.57 -11.43
C MET A 213 -10.83 -17.80 -12.17
N ALA A 214 -9.70 -18.35 -11.72
CA ALA A 214 -9.13 -19.58 -12.26
C ALA A 214 -10.03 -20.78 -11.97
N GLY A 215 -10.69 -20.81 -10.81
CA GLY A 215 -11.69 -21.81 -10.45
C GLY A 215 -12.90 -21.80 -11.37
N GLU A 216 -13.47 -20.63 -11.68
CA GLU A 216 -14.61 -20.48 -12.62
C GLU A 216 -14.22 -20.85 -14.06
N GLN A 217 -12.95 -20.68 -14.44
CA GLN A 217 -12.42 -21.10 -15.74
C GLN A 217 -12.03 -22.58 -15.78
N ALA A 218 -11.60 -23.11 -14.64
CA ALA A 218 -11.49 -24.54 -14.42
C ALA A 218 -12.90 -25.14 -14.28
N GLU A 219 -13.02 -26.46 -14.39
CA GLU A 219 -14.31 -27.16 -14.32
C GLU A 219 -14.93 -27.15 -12.91
N TRP A 220 -14.71 -26.11 -12.10
CA TRP A 220 -15.36 -25.98 -10.81
C TRP A 220 -16.83 -25.64 -11.02
N ASP A 221 -17.67 -26.26 -10.20
CA ASP A 221 -19.08 -25.94 -10.19
C ASP A 221 -19.32 -24.47 -9.79
N LEU A 222 -20.19 -23.79 -10.54
CA LEU A 222 -20.52 -22.38 -10.34
C LEU A 222 -21.15 -22.15 -8.96
N GLU A 223 -21.94 -23.10 -8.46
CA GLU A 223 -22.51 -23.04 -7.12
C GLU A 223 -21.42 -23.15 -6.05
N GLY A 224 -20.45 -24.05 -6.24
CA GLY A 224 -19.27 -24.17 -5.39
C GLY A 224 -18.42 -22.89 -5.35
N VAL A 225 -18.15 -22.26 -6.50
CA VAL A 225 -17.42 -20.98 -6.56
C VAL A 225 -18.20 -19.87 -5.84
N ALA A 226 -19.52 -19.80 -6.02
CA ALA A 226 -20.37 -18.84 -5.34
C ALA A 226 -20.39 -19.05 -3.82
N ALA A 227 -20.47 -20.31 -3.36
CA ALA A 227 -20.42 -20.67 -1.95
C ALA A 227 -19.07 -20.30 -1.33
N LEU A 228 -17.95 -20.64 -1.98
CA LEU A 228 -16.60 -20.24 -1.53
C LEU A 228 -16.46 -18.72 -1.44
N THR A 229 -16.95 -18.00 -2.45
CA THR A 229 -16.97 -16.53 -2.44
C THR A 229 -17.73 -16.00 -1.23
N SER A 230 -18.90 -16.57 -0.95
CA SER A 230 -19.75 -16.18 0.19
C SER A 230 -19.11 -16.53 1.53
N VAL A 231 -18.35 -17.62 1.64
CA VAL A 231 -17.67 -18.01 2.88
C VAL A 231 -16.47 -17.11 3.17
N VAL A 232 -15.64 -16.84 2.16
CA VAL A 232 -14.39 -16.07 2.33
C VAL A 232 -14.66 -14.57 2.43
N TYR A 233 -15.57 -14.06 1.60
CA TYR A 233 -15.81 -12.62 1.48
C TYR A 233 -17.17 -12.19 2.05
N GLY A 234 -18.04 -13.11 2.46
CA GLY A 234 -19.37 -12.76 2.94
C GLY A 234 -20.15 -11.94 1.91
N ASP A 235 -20.91 -10.97 2.42
CA ASP A 235 -21.60 -9.98 1.60
C ASP A 235 -20.72 -8.75 1.29
N MET A 236 -19.46 -8.73 1.74
CA MET A 236 -18.56 -7.56 1.70
C MET A 236 -18.29 -7.06 0.28
N VAL A 237 -18.31 -7.97 -0.69
CA VAL A 237 -18.10 -7.66 -2.13
C VAL A 237 -19.38 -7.12 -2.78
N LYS A 238 -20.55 -7.38 -2.20
CA LYS A 238 -21.86 -6.97 -2.74
C LYS A 238 -22.41 -5.72 -2.07
N SER A 239 -22.22 -5.54 -0.76
CA SER A 239 -22.74 -4.40 0.00
C SER A 239 -21.96 -3.10 -0.23
N GLY A 240 -20.69 -3.20 -0.61
CA GLY A 240 -19.81 -2.03 -0.82
C GLY A 240 -19.48 -1.26 0.46
N THR A 241 -19.98 -1.71 1.62
CA THR A 241 -19.73 -1.13 2.95
C THR A 241 -18.98 -2.13 3.82
N PRO A 242 -17.82 -1.74 4.39
CA PRO A 242 -17.11 -2.56 5.37
C PRO A 242 -17.96 -2.77 6.61
N SER A 243 -18.12 -4.02 7.04
CA SER A 243 -18.75 -4.35 8.33
C SER A 243 -17.91 -3.82 9.50
N THR A 244 -16.59 -3.71 9.29
CA THR A 244 -15.61 -3.17 10.23
C THR A 244 -14.49 -2.49 9.44
N VAL A 245 -14.13 -1.25 9.78
CA VAL A 245 -12.98 -0.57 9.15
C VAL A 245 -11.69 -1.14 9.74
N PRO A 246 -10.76 -1.64 8.91
CA PRO A 246 -9.47 -2.16 9.38
C PRO A 246 -8.54 -1.00 9.75
N VAL A 247 -8.59 -0.59 11.02
CA VAL A 247 -7.80 0.51 11.58
C VAL A 247 -6.57 -0.03 12.33
N SER A 248 -5.40 0.59 12.15
CA SER A 248 -4.19 0.23 12.90
C SER A 248 -4.25 0.75 14.34
N THR A 249 -3.54 0.10 15.26
CA THR A 249 -3.41 0.62 16.64
C THR A 249 -2.77 2.00 16.66
N ASP A 250 -1.72 2.25 15.87
CA ASP A 250 -1.15 3.61 15.69
C ASP A 250 -2.23 4.64 15.23
N ASP A 251 -3.15 4.24 14.36
CA ASP A 251 -4.22 5.14 13.88
C ASP A 251 -5.29 5.35 14.98
N ILE A 252 -5.58 4.33 15.80
CA ILE A 252 -6.48 4.44 16.96
C ILE A 252 -5.86 5.32 18.03
N GLU A 253 -4.56 5.16 18.32
CA GLU A 253 -3.84 6.01 19.27
C GLU A 253 -3.88 7.47 18.82
N LEU A 254 -3.61 7.74 17.54
CA LEU A 254 -3.74 9.08 16.97
C LEU A 254 -5.17 9.65 17.14
N LEU A 255 -6.20 8.81 16.97
CA LEU A 255 -7.60 9.21 17.15
C LEU A 255 -7.97 9.43 18.63
N LEU A 256 -7.44 8.61 19.54
CA LEU A 256 -7.67 8.74 20.98
C LEU A 256 -6.95 9.96 21.55
N GLU A 257 -5.69 10.18 21.17
CA GLU A 257 -4.96 11.40 21.48
C GLU A 257 -5.74 12.63 20.99
N PHE A 258 -6.26 12.56 19.77
CA PHE A 258 -7.13 13.60 19.22
C PHE A 258 -8.40 13.82 20.08
N GLN A 259 -9.13 12.77 20.44
CA GLN A 259 -10.35 12.89 21.25
C GLN A 259 -10.07 13.46 22.64
N ILE A 260 -8.97 13.05 23.26
CA ILE A 260 -8.54 13.56 24.57
C ILE A 260 -8.24 15.06 24.47
N GLU A 261 -7.58 15.51 23.40
CA GLU A 261 -7.29 16.94 23.20
C GLU A 261 -8.54 17.79 23.01
N GLN A 262 -9.57 17.27 22.30
CA GLN A 262 -10.86 17.95 22.18
C GLN A 262 -11.50 18.15 23.55
N MET A 263 -11.56 17.09 24.35
CA MET A 263 -12.15 17.12 25.69
C MET A 263 -11.42 18.05 26.67
N GLN A 264 -10.12 18.28 26.47
CA GLN A 264 -9.32 19.19 27.31
C GLN A 264 -9.40 20.66 26.86
N SER A 265 -9.96 20.92 25.67
CA SER A 265 -10.12 22.26 25.10
C SER A 265 -11.53 22.86 25.25
N GLU A 266 -12.50 22.05 25.69
CA GLU A 266 -13.80 22.48 26.19
C GLU A 266 -13.75 22.82 27.69
#